data_AF-A0A364NZN5-F1
#
_entry.id   AF-A0A364NZN5-F1
#
_cell.length_a   1.000
_cell.length_b   1.000
_cell.length_c   1.000
_cell.angle_alpha   90.00
_cell.angle_beta   90.00
_cell.angle_gamma   90.00
#
_symmetry.space_group_name_H-M   'P 1'
#
loop_
_entity.id
_entity.type
_entity.pdbx_description
1 polymer ?
#
loop_
_entity_poly.entity_id
_entity_poly.type
_entity_poly.pdbx_seq_one_letter_code
_entity_poly.pdbx_strand_id
1 'polypeptide(L)' 'MVYKMEVRMMDDAMETAARRMLDRFGPLAAEILTSQARDLAARGDWPAQDRALLMLTRVEFMASRPMRRVA' A
#
# COMPACT_ATOMS: atom_id res chain seq x y z
N MET A 1 -25.28 5.22 8.61
CA MET A 1 -24.37 4.16 9.10
C MET A 1 -23.72 3.35 7.96
N VAL A 2 -23.94 3.69 6.68
CA VAL A 2 -23.41 2.95 5.52
C VAL A 2 -21.98 3.41 5.16
N TYR A 3 -21.72 4.72 5.15
CA TYR A 3 -20.39 5.29 4.87
C TYR A 3 -19.26 4.77 5.77
N LYS A 4 -19.55 4.46 7.04
CA LYS A 4 -18.54 4.00 8.00
C LYS A 4 -18.17 2.52 7.79
N MET A 5 -18.95 1.76 7.03
CA MET A 5 -18.71 0.35 6.74
C MET A 5 -17.91 0.17 5.46
N GLU A 6 -18.19 0.96 4.43
CA GLU A 6 -17.44 0.96 3.17
C GLU A 6 -16.00 1.43 3.34
N VAL A 7 -15.77 2.47 4.16
CA VAL A 7 -14.41 2.96 4.48
C VAL A 7 -13.59 1.88 5.18
N ARG A 8 -14.19 1.11 6.12
CA ARG A 8 -13.48 0.00 6.77
C ARG A 8 -13.09 -1.10 5.81
N MET A 9 -13.99 -1.51 4.90
CA MET A 9 -13.66 -2.56 3.95
C MET A 9 -12.56 -2.13 2.96
N MET A 10 -12.51 -0.85 2.61
CA MET A 10 -11.45 -0.31 1.75
C MET A 10 -10.10 -0.26 2.49
N ASP A 11 -10.08 0.14 3.76
CA ASP A 11 -8.90 0.09 4.61
C ASP A 11 -8.38 -1.35 4.79
N ASP A 12 -9.27 -2.31 5.01
CA ASP A 12 -8.93 -3.74 5.15
C ASP A 12 -8.33 -4.33 3.85
N ALA A 13 -8.88 -3.95 2.69
CA ALA A 13 -8.38 -4.38 1.39
C ALA A 13 -6.98 -3.81 1.11
N MET A 14 -6.74 -2.53 1.42
CA MET A 14 -5.44 -1.89 1.24
C MET A 14 -4.40 -2.46 2.21
N GLU A 15 -4.77 -2.72 3.46
CA GLU A 15 -3.89 -3.40 4.43
C GLU A 15 -3.53 -4.81 3.98
N THR A 16 -4.50 -5.58 3.47
CA THR A 16 -4.24 -6.92 2.94
C THR A 16 -3.29 -6.89 1.74
N ALA A 17 -3.46 -5.93 0.84
CA ALA A 17 -2.58 -5.76 -0.31
C ALA A 17 -1.16 -5.32 0.09
N ALA A 18 -1.03 -4.39 1.04
CA ALA A 18 0.25 -3.96 1.58
C ALA A 18 0.98 -5.11 2.31
N ARG A 19 0.24 -5.92 3.09
CA ARG A 19 0.78 -7.16 3.69
C ARG A 19 1.33 -8.09 2.63
N ARG A 20 0.54 -8.40 1.58
CA ARG A 20 0.98 -9.29 0.49
C ARG A 20 2.21 -8.76 -0.25
N MET A 21 2.30 -7.45 -0.45
CA MET A 21 3.47 -6.80 -1.04
C MET A 21 4.72 -7.00 -0.17
N LEU A 22 4.60 -6.78 1.13
CA LEU A 22 5.69 -7.01 2.09
C LEU A 22 6.06 -8.49 2.18
N ASP A 23 5.08 -9.41 2.20
CA ASP A 23 5.36 -10.84 2.27
C ASP A 23 6.08 -11.35 1.01
N ARG A 24 5.75 -10.77 -0.16
CA ARG A 24 6.33 -11.18 -1.44
C ARG A 24 7.69 -10.54 -1.75
N PHE A 25 7.84 -9.25 -1.45
CA PHE A 25 8.99 -8.46 -1.88
C PHE A 25 9.83 -7.91 -0.72
N GLY A 26 9.36 -8.07 0.52
CA GLY A 26 10.06 -7.62 1.71
C GLY A 26 10.40 -6.11 1.65
N PRO A 27 11.64 -5.72 1.98
CA PRO A 27 12.09 -4.33 1.91
C PRO A 27 11.96 -3.69 0.52
N LEU A 28 12.01 -4.48 -0.56
CA LEU A 28 11.92 -3.96 -1.94
C LEU A 28 10.52 -3.49 -2.32
N ALA A 29 9.49 -3.81 -1.53
CA ALA A 29 8.12 -3.42 -1.82
C ALA A 29 7.95 -1.90 -2.01
N ALA A 30 8.66 -1.10 -1.20
CA ALA A 30 8.63 0.36 -1.29
C ALA A 30 9.28 0.88 -2.58
N GLU A 31 10.42 0.30 -2.98
CA GLU A 31 11.12 0.66 -4.22
C GLU A 31 10.28 0.34 -5.45
N ILE A 32 9.65 -0.84 -5.47
CA ILE A 32 8.76 -1.28 -6.56
C ILE A 32 7.58 -0.30 -6.71
N LEU A 33 6.91 0.05 -5.61
CA LEU A 33 5.77 0.99 -5.65
C LEU A 33 6.20 2.39 -6.05
N THR A 34 7.38 2.83 -5.64
CA THR A 34 7.96 4.11 -6.06
C THR A 34 8.24 4.14 -7.56
N SER A 35 8.85 3.08 -8.10
CA SER A 35 9.08 2.96 -9.55
C SER A 35 7.77 2.96 -10.31
N GLN A 36 6.79 2.16 -9.86
CA GLN A 36 5.47 2.09 -10.47
C GLN A 36 4.75 3.45 -10.47
N ALA A 37 4.80 4.19 -9.36
CA ALA A 37 4.20 5.52 -9.28
C ALA A 37 4.83 6.49 -10.30
N ARG A 38 6.17 6.45 -10.46
CA ARG A 38 6.86 7.26 -11.48
C ARG A 38 6.47 6.88 -12.90
N ASP A 39 6.38 5.59 -13.18
CA ASP A 39 5.97 5.09 -14.51
C ASP A 39 4.54 5.49 -14.86
N LEU A 40 3.63 5.48 -13.87
CA LEU A 40 2.24 5.92 -14.05
C LEU A 40 2.15 7.43 -14.27
N ALA A 41 2.92 8.21 -13.51
CA ALA A 41 3.03 9.66 -13.69
C ALA A 41 3.56 10.02 -15.08
N ALA A 42 4.61 9.32 -15.55
CA ALA A 42 5.19 9.52 -16.87
C ALA A 42 4.20 9.22 -18.01
N ARG A 43 3.22 8.33 -17.78
CA ARG A 43 2.13 8.02 -18.70
C ARG A 43 0.94 8.98 -18.59
N GLY A 44 0.94 9.88 -17.60
CA GLY A 44 -0.18 10.78 -17.30
C GLY A 44 -1.36 10.10 -16.62
N ASP A 45 -1.19 8.89 -16.09
CA ASP A 45 -2.23 8.18 -15.33
C ASP A 45 -2.17 8.58 -13.85
N TRP A 46 -2.59 9.81 -13.57
CA TRP A 46 -2.62 10.39 -12.22
C TRP A 46 -3.46 9.57 -11.23
N PRO A 47 -4.67 9.08 -11.57
CA PRO A 47 -5.47 8.26 -10.64
C PRO A 47 -4.82 6.92 -10.29
N ALA A 48 -4.06 6.31 -11.19
CA ALA A 48 -3.30 5.10 -10.88
C ALA A 48 -2.05 5.42 -10.05
N GLN A 49 -1.35 6.52 -10.35
CA GLN A 49 -0.22 6.98 -9.55
C GLN A 49 -0.63 7.20 -8.09
N ASP A 50 -1.73 7.91 -7.85
CA ASP A 50 -2.21 8.21 -6.49
C ASP A 50 -2.47 6.92 -5.71
N ARG A 51 -3.06 5.91 -6.35
CA ARG A 51 -3.25 4.57 -5.74
C ARG A 51 -1.93 3.89 -5.41
N ALA A 52 -0.92 4.01 -6.25
CA ALA A 52 0.42 3.48 -5.98
C ALA A 52 1.09 4.20 -4.80
N LEU A 53 0.95 5.52 -4.69
CA LEU A 53 1.46 6.32 -3.58
C LEU A 53 0.76 6.01 -2.25
N LEU A 54 -0.55 5.80 -2.27
CA LEU A 54 -1.31 5.34 -1.10
C LEU A 54 -0.83 3.96 -0.63
N MET A 55 -0.60 3.04 -1.56
CA MET A 55 -0.03 1.73 -1.24
C MET A 55 1.38 1.83 -0.67
N LEU A 56 2.23 2.70 -1.24
CA LEU A 56 3.59 2.97 -0.75
C LEU A 56 3.56 3.42 0.70
N THR A 57 2.73 4.42 1.00
CA THR A 57 2.56 4.96 2.36
C THR A 57 2.14 3.84 3.33
N ARG A 58 1.22 2.97 2.91
CA ARG A 58 0.76 1.85 3.73
C ARG A 58 1.88 0.84 3.99
N VAL A 59 2.65 0.49 2.97
CA VAL A 59 3.79 -0.43 3.07
C VAL A 59 4.86 0.12 4.01
N GLU A 60 5.24 1.39 3.88
CA GLU A 60 6.23 2.04 4.75
C GLU A 60 5.75 2.13 6.20
N PHE A 61 4.47 2.45 6.41
CA PHE A 61 3.87 2.45 7.74
C PHE A 61 3.88 1.05 8.38
N MET A 62 3.62 0.01 7.61
CA MET A 62 3.64 -1.36 8.13
C MET A 62 5.06 -1.87 8.40
N ALA A 63 6.02 -1.51 7.55
CA ALA A 63 7.42 -1.87 7.71
C ALA A 63 8.10 -1.15 8.89
N SER A 64 7.69 0.08 9.18
CA SER A 64 8.20 0.86 10.32
C SER A 64 7.62 0.43 11.67
N ARG A 65 6.54 -0.36 11.70
CA ARG A 65 6.01 -0.96 12.92
C ARG A 65 6.76 -2.25 13.22
N PRO A 66 7.31 -2.44 14.44
CA PRO A 66 7.84 -3.73 14.83
C PRO A 66 6.69 -4.75 14.74
N MET A 67 6.85 -5.78 13.89
CA MET A 67 5.93 -6.91 13.87
C MET A 67 5.89 -7.46 15.30
N ARG A 68 4.80 -7.17 16.03
CA ARG A 68 4.55 -7.78 17.33
C ARG A 68 4.36 -9.26 17.04
N ARG A 69 5.44 -10.04 17.12
CA ARG A 69 5.36 -11.51 17.12
C ARG A 69 4.56 -11.84 18.36
N VAL A 70 3.29 -12.17 18.16
CA VAL A 70 2.50 -12.81 19.20
C VAL A 70 3.09 -14.22 19.28
N ALA A 71 3.90 -14.44 20.31
CA ALA A 71 4.46 -15.73 20.66
C ALA A 71 3.38 -16.62 21.29
#